data_AF-D8SNW3-F1
#
_entry.id   AF-D8SNW3-F1
#
_cell.length_a   1.000
_cell.length_b   1.000
_cell.length_c   1.000
_cell.angle_alpha   90.00
_cell.angle_beta   90.00
_cell.angle_gamma   90.00
#
_symmetry.space_group_name_H-M   'P 1'
#
loop_
_entity.id
_entity.type
_entity.pdbx_description
1 polymer ?
#
loop_
_entity_poly.entity_id
_entity_poly.type
_entity_poly.pdbx_seq_one_letter_code
_entity_poly.pdbx_strand_id
1 'polypeptide(L)' 'GLDPESLEKLPILRYSSIKSSKKGKAGPECTVCLLQFEENEQVRLLPDCGHLFHADCIDMWLETHSTCPLCRRNL' A
#
# COMPACT_ATOMS: atom_id res chain seq x y z
N GLY A 1 4.84 -7.69 13.47
CA GLY A 1 4.33 -6.64 12.58
C GLY A 1 4.55 -5.29 13.20
N LEU A 2 3.95 -4.28 12.58
CA LEU A 2 3.86 -2.93 13.11
C LEU A 2 2.74 -2.85 14.16
N ASP A 3 2.92 -1.96 15.13
CA ASP A 3 1.85 -1.60 16.05
C ASP A 3 0.74 -0.81 15.32
N PRO A 4 -0.51 -0.85 15.81
CA PRO A 4 -1.64 -0.17 15.17
C PRO A 4 -1.43 1.34 14.99
N GLU A 5 -0.78 2.01 15.95
CA GLU A 5 -0.54 3.46 15.90
C GLU A 5 0.43 3.83 14.77
N SER A 6 1.41 2.97 14.50
CA SER A 6 2.33 3.12 13.37
C SER A 6 1.61 2.90 12.03
N LEU A 7 0.67 1.94 11.97
CA LEU A 7 -0.14 1.70 10.77
C LEU A 7 -1.07 2.87 10.44
N GLU A 8 -1.73 3.46 11.43
CA GLU A 8 -2.61 4.62 11.22
C GLU A 8 -1.88 5.85 10.67
N LYS A 9 -0.57 5.96 10.91
CA LYS A 9 0.27 7.06 10.39
C LYS A 9 0.68 6.89 8.94
N LEU A 10 0.55 5.69 8.36
CA LEU A 10 0.88 5.48 6.95
C LEU A 10 -0.11 6.22 6.03
N PRO A 11 0.36 6.87 4.96
CA PRO A 11 -0.50 7.69 4.13
C PRO A 11 -1.52 6.84 3.37
N ILE A 12 -2.81 7.13 3.60
CA ILE A 12 -3.92 6.62 2.80
C ILE A 12 -4.27 7.65 1.73
N LEU A 13 -4.44 7.16 0.51
CA LEU A 13 -4.68 7.97 -0.67
C LEU A 13 -5.74 7.29 -1.53
N ARG A 14 -6.46 8.07 -2.33
CA ARG A 14 -7.39 7.53 -3.33
C ARG A 14 -6.61 7.16 -4.59
N TYR A 15 -6.82 5.96 -5.14
CA TYR A 15 -6.04 5.48 -6.28
C TYR A 15 -6.10 6.42 -7.50
N SER A 16 -7.28 6.97 -7.82
CA SER A 16 -7.43 7.96 -8.91
C SER A 16 -6.47 9.16 -8.79
N SER A 17 -6.23 9.67 -7.59
CA SER A 17 -5.33 10.80 -7.36
C SER A 17 -3.87 10.47 -7.68
N ILE A 18 -3.47 9.21 -7.49
CA ILE A 18 -2.09 8.73 -7.67
C ILE A 18 -1.85 8.29 -9.11
N LYS A 19 -2.84 7.62 -9.71
CA LYS A 19 -2.88 7.23 -11.13
C LYS A 19 -2.62 8.43 -12.03
N SER A 20 -3.22 9.58 -11.73
CA SER A 20 -3.00 10.84 -12.48
C SER A 20 -1.65 11.51 -12.18
N SER A 21 -1.07 11.30 -10.99
CA SER A 21 0.16 11.98 -10.55
C SER A 21 1.46 11.24 -10.89
N LYS A 22 1.42 10.02 -11.46
CA LYS A 22 2.59 9.12 -11.63
C LYS A 22 3.41 8.92 -10.34
N LYS A 23 2.80 9.09 -9.17
CA LYS A 23 3.49 9.14 -7.88
C LYS A 23 3.48 7.76 -7.22
N GLY A 24 4.30 6.84 -7.73
CA GLY A 24 4.44 5.48 -7.19
C GLY A 24 5.02 4.51 -8.21
N LYS A 25 5.81 3.53 -7.78
CA LYS A 25 6.32 2.43 -8.62
C LYS A 25 5.34 1.26 -8.63
N ALA A 26 4.06 1.54 -8.87
CA ALA A 26 3.01 0.56 -8.72
C ALA A 26 2.55 0.04 -10.08
N GLY A 27 2.40 -1.28 -10.19
CA GLY A 27 1.57 -1.90 -11.22
C GLY A 27 0.09 -1.56 -11.02
N PRO A 28 -0.79 -1.92 -11.96
CA PRO A 28 -2.22 -1.60 -11.91
C PRO A 28 -3.02 -2.45 -10.91
N GLU A 29 -2.37 -3.29 -10.11
CA GLU A 29 -3.01 -4.28 -9.23
C GLU A 29 -2.31 -4.40 -7.87
N CYS A 30 -3.07 -4.81 -6.86
CA CYS A 30 -2.56 -5.12 -5.53
C CYS A 30 -2.00 -6.54 -5.51
N THR A 31 -0.72 -6.71 -5.21
CA THR A 31 -0.10 -8.04 -5.20
C THR A 31 -0.48 -8.89 -3.98
N VAL A 32 -1.28 -8.37 -3.06
CA VAL A 32 -1.76 -9.12 -1.88
C VAL A 32 -3.05 -9.86 -2.21
N CYS A 33 -4.04 -9.16 -2.80
CA CYS A 33 -5.31 -9.76 -3.20
C CYS A 33 -5.37 -10.16 -4.68
N LEU A 34 -4.37 -9.77 -5.48
CA LEU A 34 -4.28 -10.00 -6.93
C LEU A 34 -5.44 -9.36 -7.73
N LEU A 35 -6.01 -8.27 -7.21
CA LEU A 35 -7.07 -7.51 -7.86
C LEU A 35 -6.55 -6.16 -8.37
N GLN A 36 -7.10 -5.72 -9.50
CA GLN A 36 -6.81 -4.40 -10.06
C GLN A 36 -7.32 -3.29 -9.13
N PHE A 37 -6.62 -2.17 -9.12
CA PHE A 37 -7.06 -0.99 -8.39
C PHE A 37 -8.16 -0.26 -9.14
N GLU A 38 -9.24 0.07 -8.43
CA GLU A 38 -10.33 0.90 -8.92
C GLU A 38 -10.15 2.37 -8.51
N GLU A 39 -10.70 3.29 -9.29
CA GLU A 39 -10.47 4.74 -9.14
C GLU A 39 -10.92 5.31 -7.78
N ASN A 40 -11.84 4.61 -7.12
CA ASN A 40 -12.45 5.03 -5.86
C ASN A 40 -11.87 4.33 -4.64
N GLU A 41 -10.95 3.39 -4.84
CA GLU A 41 -10.37 2.61 -3.76
C GLU A 41 -9.32 3.39 -2.97
N GLN A 42 -9.26 3.06 -1.68
CA GLN A 42 -8.25 3.54 -0.78
C GLN A 42 -7.02 2.63 -0.87
N VAL A 43 -5.89 3.25 -1.13
CA VAL A 43 -4.61 2.59 -1.29
C VAL A 43 -3.60 3.21 -0.35
N ARG A 44 -2.68 2.39 0.15
CA ARG A 44 -1.55 2.85 0.94
C ARG A 44 -0.28 2.77 0.11
N LEU A 45 0.49 3.85 0.16
CA LEU A 45 1.80 3.94 -0.44
C LEU A 45 2.85 3.73 0.67
N LEU A 46 3.71 2.74 0.49
CA LEU A 46 4.80 2.51 1.44
C LEU A 46 5.92 3.54 1.20
N PRO A 47 6.33 4.33 2.21
CA PRO A 47 7.25 5.46 2.01
C PRO A 47 8.65 5.04 1.54
N ASP A 48 9.20 3.94 2.05
CA ASP A 48 10.59 3.53 1.78
C ASP A 48 10.83 2.88 0.41
N CYS A 49 9.77 2.39 -0.23
CA CYS A 49 9.86 1.72 -1.53
C CYS A 49 8.90 2.26 -2.60
N GLY A 50 7.87 3.01 -2.20
CA GLY A 50 6.88 3.58 -3.12
C GLY A 50 5.97 2.54 -3.78
N HIS A 51 5.87 1.34 -3.23
CA HIS A 51 4.89 0.34 -3.67
C HIS A 51 3.52 0.60 -3.05
N LEU A 52 2.49 0.15 -3.76
CA LEU A 52 1.11 0.55 -3.54
C LEU A 52 0.24 -0.70 -3.41
N PHE A 53 -0.67 -0.67 -2.44
CA PHE A 53 -1.53 -1.79 -2.08
C PHE A 53 -2.88 -1.24 -1.62
N HIS A 54 -3.95 -2.03 -1.64
CA HIS A 54 -5.18 -1.65 -0.96
C HIS A 54 -4.89 -1.42 0.52
N ALA A 55 -5.49 -0.38 1.11
CA ALA A 55 -5.26 -0.03 2.50
C ALA A 55 -5.53 -1.24 3.42
N ASP A 56 -6.69 -1.87 3.28
CA ASP A 56 -7.07 -3.04 4.07
C ASP A 56 -6.11 -4.23 3.88
N CYS A 57 -5.69 -4.47 2.63
CA CYS A 57 -4.80 -5.58 2.30
C CYS A 57 -3.42 -5.44 2.94
N ILE A 58 -2.83 -4.25 2.87
CA ILE A 58 -1.51 -4.03 3.46
C ILE A 58 -1.57 -3.90 4.96
N ASP A 59 -2.66 -3.38 5.52
CA ASP A 59 -2.82 -3.27 6.97
C ASP A 59 -2.84 -4.65 7.62
N MET A 60 -3.66 -5.58 7.10
CA MET A 60 -3.67 -6.98 7.55
C MET A 60 -2.29 -7.65 7.43
N TRP A 61 -1.55 -7.37 6.34
CA TRP A 61 -0.20 -7.89 6.18
C TRP A 61 0.75 -7.34 7.26
N LEU A 62 0.67 -6.04 7.54
CA LEU A 62 1.58 -5.35 8.41
C LEU A 62 1.33 -5.59 9.91
N GLU A 63 0.15 -6.08 10.28
CA GLU A 63 -0.10 -6.59 11.65
C GLU A 63 0.90 -7.70 12.02
N THR A 64 1.27 -8.54 11.05
CA THR A 64 2.17 -9.69 11.28
C THR A 64 3.58 -9.43 10.76
N HIS A 65 3.75 -8.66 9.69
CA HIS A 65 5.03 -8.40 9.04
C HIS A 65 5.41 -6.92 9.10
N SER A 66 6.69 -6.58 9.06
CA SER A 66 7.16 -5.18 8.98
C SER A 66 7.89 -4.92 7.67
N THR A 67 7.52 -5.65 6.61
CA THR A 67 8.17 -5.61 5.30
C THR A 67 7.16 -5.44 4.17
N CYS A 68 7.61 -4.84 3.07
CA CYS A 68 6.85 -4.73 1.84
C CYS A 68 6.63 -6.12 1.21
N PRO A 69 5.39 -6.52 0.87
CA PRO A 69 5.10 -7.81 0.23
C PRO A 69 5.85 -8.03 -1.09
N LEU A 70 6.12 -6.95 -1.83
CA LEU A 70 6.69 -7.00 -3.18
C LEU A 70 8.22 -7.07 -3.17
N CYS A 71 8.89 -6.19 -2.41
CA CYS A 71 10.35 -6.07 -2.43
C CYS A 71 11.03 -6.47 -1.12
N ARG A 72 10.27 -6.85 -0.09
CA ARG A 72 10.74 -7.25 1.24
C ARG A 72 11.58 -6.20 1.98
N ARG A 73 11.54 -4.94 1.53
CA ARG A 73 12.13 -3.81 2.27
C ARG A 73 11.35 -3.56 3.55
N ASN A 74 12.04 -3.31 4.66
CA ASN A 74 11.42 -2.93 5.92
C ASN A 74 10.73 -1.56 5.80
N LEU A 75 9.59 -1.43 6.47
CA LEU A 75 8.89 -0.16 6.69
C LEU A 75 9.40 0.53 7.96
#